data_AF-A0AA42BXA2-F1
#
_entry.id   AF-A0AA42BXA2-F1
#
_cell.length_a   1.000
_cell.length_b   1.000
_cell.length_c   1.000
_cell.angle_alpha   90.00
_cell.angle_beta   90.00
_cell.angle_gamma   90.00
#
_symmetry.space_group_name_H-M   'P 1'
#
loop_
_entity.id
_entity.type
_entity.pdbx_description
1 polymer ?
#
loop_
_entity_poly.entity_id
_entity_poly.type
_entity_poly.pdbx_seq_one_letter_code
_entity_poly.pdbx_strand_id
1 'polypeptide(L)'
;MEAKGAADGKVLAWDPLELAHIEAAVVAADHAELLQRRLDAELERAEPKDSLLASLSAEIRRQRSAITEHMTKVPLLAGVSAGKSVQHQSAAAARWGAGRPMRRVK
;
A
#
# COMPACT_ATOMS: atom_id res chain seq x y z
N MET A 1 10.49 17.21 -10.07
CA MET A 1 10.47 16.20 -11.15
C MET A 1 9.16 16.37 -11.90
N GLU A 2 9.18 17.03 -13.07
CA GLU A 2 7.97 17.38 -13.81
C GLU A 2 7.52 16.21 -14.69
N ALA A 3 6.34 15.65 -14.42
CA ALA A 3 5.74 14.65 -15.29
C ALA A 3 4.98 15.38 -16.42
N LYS A 4 5.38 15.15 -17.67
CA LYS A 4 4.72 15.71 -18.86
C LYS A 4 3.29 15.14 -19.00
N GLY A 5 2.30 15.92 -18.57
CA GLY A 5 0.88 15.70 -18.86
C GLY A 5 0.51 16.17 -20.27
N ALA A 6 -0.46 15.47 -20.88
CA ALA A 6 -0.80 15.52 -22.31
C ALA A 6 -1.20 16.92 -22.85
N ALA A 7 -0.82 17.14 -24.12
CA ALA A 7 -1.31 18.03 -25.21
C ALA A 7 -1.87 19.45 -24.95
N ASP A 8 -2.27 19.83 -23.74
CA ASP A 8 -2.97 21.09 -23.45
C ASP A 8 -2.09 22.15 -22.76
N GLY A 9 -0.79 21.88 -22.59
CA GLY A 9 0.18 22.80 -21.98
C GLY A 9 0.01 23.04 -20.48
N LYS A 10 -0.88 22.32 -19.80
CA LYS A 10 -1.05 22.42 -18.35
C LYS A 10 -0.04 21.53 -17.63
N VAL A 11 0.77 22.13 -16.77
CA VAL A 11 1.71 21.41 -15.90
C VAL A 11 0.93 20.78 -14.75
N LEU A 12 0.97 19.46 -14.66
CA LEU A 12 0.54 18.74 -13.47
C LEU A 12 1.63 18.87 -12.41
N ALA A 13 1.32 19.57 -11.33
CA ALA A 13 2.18 19.72 -10.18
C ALA A 13 1.45 19.20 -8.94
N TRP A 14 2.17 18.49 -8.08
CA TRP A 14 1.72 18.15 -6.74
C TRP A 14 1.68 19.42 -5.90
N ASP A 15 0.66 19.55 -5.07
CA ASP A 15 0.72 20.55 -4.01
C ASP A 15 1.82 20.17 -2.97
N PRO A 16 2.32 21.13 -2.17
CA PRO A 16 3.40 20.84 -1.21
C PRO A 16 3.04 19.78 -0.16
N LEU A 17 1.78 19.65 0.21
CA LEU A 17 1.32 18.67 1.19
C LEU A 17 1.22 17.27 0.58
N GLU A 18 0.71 17.17 -0.65
CA GLU A 18 0.72 15.96 -1.46
C GLU A 18 2.15 15.47 -1.66
N LEU A 19 3.07 16.37 -2.02
CA LEU A 19 4.47 16.04 -2.20
C LEU A 19 5.09 15.48 -0.92
N ALA A 20 4.84 16.11 0.24
CA ALA A 20 5.34 15.63 1.52
C ALA A 20 4.82 14.23 1.86
N HIS A 21 3.54 13.93 1.56
CA HIS A 21 2.99 12.58 1.73
C HIS A 21 3.56 11.56 0.75
N ILE A 22 3.81 11.95 -0.50
CA ILE A 22 4.45 11.09 -1.49
C ILE A 22 5.89 10.77 -1.05
N GLU A 23 6.67 11.77 -0.65
CA GLU A 23 8.04 11.59 -0.17
C GLU A 23 8.08 10.70 1.07
N ALA A 24 7.19 10.92 2.05
CA ALA A 24 7.10 10.08 3.24
C ALA A 24 6.74 8.62 2.89
N ALA A 25 5.84 8.40 1.92
CA ALA A 25 5.49 7.07 1.46
C ALA A 25 6.66 6.37 0.75
N VAL A 26 7.46 7.12 -0.03
CA VAL A 26 8.69 6.61 -0.66
C VAL A 26 9.70 6.18 0.40
N VAL A 27 9.96 7.01 1.41
CA VAL A 27 10.87 6.67 2.51
C VAL A 27 10.40 5.42 3.26
N ALA A 28 9.09 5.29 3.52
CA ALA A 28 8.53 4.10 4.14
C ALA A 28 8.68 2.85 3.26
N ALA A 29 8.57 2.99 1.94
CA ALA A 29 8.79 1.90 0.98
C ALA A 29 10.27 1.45 0.97
N ASP A 30 11.21 2.39 0.94
CA ASP A 30 12.65 2.09 0.99
C ASP A 30 13.01 1.35 2.29
N HIS A 31 12.48 1.80 3.43
CA HIS A 31 12.66 1.12 4.71
C HIS A 31 12.05 -0.29 4.70
N ALA A 32 10.85 -0.46 4.15
CA ALA A 32 10.23 -1.78 4.03
C ALA A 32 11.08 -2.74 3.18
N GLU A 33 11.69 -2.25 2.11
CA GLU A 33 12.58 -3.04 1.26
C GLU A 33 13.86 -3.45 2.01
N LEU A 34 14.51 -2.51 2.71
CA LEU A 34 15.70 -2.80 3.51
C LEU A 34 15.41 -3.84 4.61
N LEU A 35 14.27 -3.73 5.28
CA LEU A 35 13.84 -4.69 6.29
C LEU A 35 13.52 -6.06 5.67
N GLN A 36 12.92 -6.09 4.48
CA GLN A 36 12.65 -7.34 3.77
C GLN A 36 13.95 -8.05 3.41
N ARG A 37 14.94 -7.34 2.85
CA ARG A 37 16.27 -7.93 2.57
C ARG A 37 16.93 -8.51 3.82
N ARG A 38 16.74 -7.85 4.97
CA ARG A 38 17.29 -8.33 6.25
C ARG A 38 16.52 -9.52 6.81
N LEU A 39 15.22 -9.58 6.60
CA LEU A 39 14.40 -10.75 6.93
C LEU A 39 14.83 -11.95 6.08
N ASP A 40 14.99 -11.75 4.78
CA ASP A 40 15.42 -12.80 3.85
C ASP A 40 16.81 -13.34 4.24
N ALA A 41 17.75 -12.44 4.55
CA ALA A 41 19.08 -12.82 5.03
C ALA A 41 19.06 -13.58 6.37
N GLU A 42 18.13 -13.25 7.28
CA GLU A 42 18.00 -13.98 8.56
C GLU A 42 17.41 -15.39 8.35
N LEU A 43 16.49 -15.54 7.39
CA LEU A 43 15.90 -16.83 7.04
C LEU A 43 16.90 -17.79 6.38
N GLU A 44 17.91 -17.26 5.69
CA GLU A 44 18.98 -18.06 5.07
C GLU A 44 20.04 -18.56 6.07
N ARG A 45 20.01 -18.09 7.32
CA ARG A 45 20.98 -18.53 8.34
C ARG A 45 20.75 -19.99 8.73
N ALA A 46 21.83 -20.71 9.02
CA ALA A 46 21.77 -22.08 9.51
C ALA A 46 20.95 -22.23 10.80
N GLU A 47 20.95 -21.18 11.63
CA GLU A 47 20.11 -21.07 12.83
C GLU A 47 19.50 -19.67 12.88
N PRO A 48 18.28 -19.50 12.32
CA PRO A 48 17.54 -18.24 12.36
C PRO A 48 17.10 -17.90 13.80
N LYS A 49 17.08 -16.61 14.13
CA LYS A 49 16.57 -16.13 15.42
C LYS A 49 15.10 -15.76 15.31
N ASP A 50 14.23 -16.60 15.86
CA ASP A 50 12.77 -16.41 15.83
C ASP A 50 12.31 -15.03 16.34
N SER A 51 12.92 -14.53 17.42
CA SER A 51 12.60 -13.21 17.98
C SER A 51 12.93 -12.07 17.00
N LEU A 52 14.00 -12.22 16.22
CA LEU A 52 14.38 -11.25 15.19
C LEU A 52 13.45 -11.36 13.99
N LEU A 53 13.12 -12.58 13.54
CA LEU A 53 12.16 -12.81 12.46
C LEU A 53 10.80 -12.19 12.76
N ALA A 54 10.29 -12.39 13.98
CA ALA A 54 9.04 -11.80 14.44
C ALA A 54 9.09 -10.26 14.46
N SER A 55 10.20 -9.69 14.96
CA SER A 55 10.41 -8.24 15.02
C SER A 55 10.50 -7.61 13.63
N LEU A 56 11.30 -8.18 12.73
CA LEU A 56 11.41 -7.72 11.34
C LEU A 56 10.06 -7.79 10.62
N SER A 57 9.33 -8.90 10.79
CA SER A 57 8.00 -9.08 10.22
C SER A 57 6.99 -8.05 10.72
N ALA A 58 7.06 -7.69 12.01
CA ALA A 58 6.21 -6.65 12.58
C ALA A 58 6.53 -5.27 12.01
N GLU A 59 7.81 -4.91 11.91
CA GLU A 59 8.22 -3.61 11.39
C GLU A 59 7.89 -3.47 9.89
N ILE A 60 8.07 -4.52 9.08
CA ILE A 60 7.66 -4.53 7.66
C ILE A 60 6.16 -4.23 7.53
N ARG A 61 5.31 -4.88 8.35
CA ARG A 61 3.87 -4.60 8.33
C ARG A 61 3.57 -3.16 8.71
N ARG A 62 4.29 -2.61 9.70
CA ARG A 62 4.14 -1.21 10.12
C ARG A 62 4.50 -0.24 9.00
N GLN A 63 5.62 -0.44 8.30
CA GLN A 63 6.02 0.40 7.17
C GLN A 63 5.01 0.31 6.02
N ARG A 64 4.51 -0.90 5.70
CA ARG A 64 3.45 -1.07 4.67
C ARG A 64 2.14 -0.35 5.04
N SER A 65 1.76 -0.34 6.32
CA SER A 65 0.63 0.45 6.79
C SER A 65 0.88 1.96 6.64
N ALA A 66 2.08 2.44 6.96
CA ALA A 66 2.44 3.85 6.80
C ALA A 66 2.39 4.32 5.34
N ILE A 67 2.86 3.49 4.39
CA ILE A 67 2.70 3.75 2.95
C ILE A 67 1.23 3.96 2.60
N THR A 68 0.37 3.01 3.03
CA THR A 68 -1.07 3.09 2.76
C THR A 68 -1.69 4.34 3.36
N GLU A 69 -1.32 4.66 4.61
CA GLU A 69 -1.79 5.85 5.30
C GLU A 69 -1.45 7.13 4.53
N HIS A 70 -0.19 7.31 4.14
CA HIS A 70 0.23 8.48 3.36
C HIS A 70 -0.45 8.54 1.98
N MET A 71 -0.59 7.41 1.29
CA MET A 71 -1.27 7.37 -0.01
C MET A 71 -2.75 7.72 0.10
N THR A 72 -3.42 7.41 1.21
CA THR A 72 -4.83 7.81 1.43
C THR A 72 -4.99 9.32 1.65
N LYS A 73 -3.91 10.05 1.96
CA LYS A 73 -3.92 11.50 2.16
C LYS A 73 -3.72 12.29 0.87
N VAL A 74 -3.37 11.65 -0.24
CA VAL A 74 -3.23 12.30 -1.56
C VAL A 74 -4.59 12.26 -2.27
N PRO A 75 -5.32 13.38 -2.39
CA PRO A 75 -6.68 13.40 -2.93
C PRO A 75 -6.79 12.87 -4.36
N LEU A 76 -5.78 13.14 -5.20
CA LEU A 76 -5.67 12.60 -6.55
C LEU A 76 -5.65 11.06 -6.59
N LEU A 77 -5.20 10.42 -5.52
CA LEU A 77 -5.17 8.96 -5.37
C LEU A 77 -6.38 8.39 -4.65
N ALA A 78 -7.24 9.23 -4.05
CA ALA A 78 -8.42 8.78 -3.29
C ALA A 78 -9.45 8.02 -4.15
N GLY A 79 -9.44 8.21 -5.47
CA GLY A 79 -10.23 7.44 -6.44
C GLY A 79 -9.50 6.22 -7.04
N VAL A 80 -8.18 6.15 -6.89
CA VAL A 80 -7.35 5.01 -7.29
C VAL A 80 -7.38 4.00 -6.14
N SER A 81 -8.56 3.45 -5.86
CA SER A 81 -8.59 2.29 -4.98
C SER A 81 -7.80 1.20 -5.68
N ALA A 82 -6.76 0.65 -5.05
CA ALA A 82 -6.32 -0.69 -5.36
C ALA A 82 -7.58 -1.56 -5.19
N GLY A 83 -8.23 -1.92 -6.31
CA GLY A 83 -9.52 -2.60 -6.28
C GLY A 83 -9.44 -3.73 -5.27
N LYS A 84 -10.45 -3.85 -4.39
CA LYS A 84 -10.47 -4.77 -3.24
C LYS A 84 -9.66 -6.02 -3.56
N SER A 85 -8.63 -6.34 -2.78
CA SER A 85 -7.78 -7.51 -3.03
C SER A 85 -8.65 -8.72 -3.40
N VAL A 86 -8.31 -9.39 -4.51
CA VAL A 86 -9.06 -10.55 -5.02
C VAL A 86 -9.27 -11.59 -3.91
N GLN A 87 -8.28 -11.74 -3.02
CA GLN A 87 -8.35 -12.63 -1.86
C GLN A 87 -9.36 -12.16 -0.80
N HIS A 88 -9.49 -10.84 -0.57
CA HIS A 88 -10.51 -10.30 0.32
C HIS A 88 -11.92 -10.44 -0.27
N GLN A 89 -12.06 -10.25 -1.59
CA GLN A 89 -13.33 -10.45 -2.28
C GLN A 89 -13.75 -11.92 -2.24
N SER A 90 -12.84 -12.85 -2.51
CA SER A 90 -13.12 -14.28 -2.46
C SER A 90 -13.44 -14.76 -1.06
N ALA A 91 -12.70 -14.30 -0.04
CA ALA A 91 -12.97 -14.62 1.36
C ALA A 91 -14.32 -14.03 1.82
N ALA A 92 -14.66 -12.81 1.42
CA ALA A 92 -15.96 -12.21 1.73
C ALA A 92 -17.11 -12.94 1.03
N ALA A 93 -16.94 -13.32 -0.24
CA ALA A 93 -17.93 -14.10 -0.98
C ALA A 93 -18.12 -15.50 -0.38
N ALA A 94 -17.03 -16.14 0.07
CA ALA A 94 -17.09 -17.43 0.75
C ALA A 94 -17.76 -17.35 2.13
N ARG A 95 -17.58 -16.24 2.86
CA ARG A 95 -18.14 -16.05 4.21
C ARG A 95 -19.60 -15.60 4.22
N TRP A 96 -19.99 -14.73 3.29
CA TRP A 96 -21.27 -14.02 3.35
C TRP A 96 -22.18 -14.25 2.13
N GLY A 97 -21.71 -14.97 1.10
CA GLY A 97 -22.43 -15.18 -0.15
C GLY A 97 -22.43 -13.94 -1.07
N ALA A 98 -22.63 -14.14 -2.38
CA ALA A 98 -22.71 -13.05 -3.34
C ALA A 98 -23.86 -12.09 -2.98
N GLY A 99 -23.59 -10.79 -3.05
CA GLY A 99 -24.45 -9.72 -2.56
C GLY A 99 -25.93 -9.86 -2.94
N ARG A 100 -26.79 -9.51 -1.97
CA ARG A 100 -28.26 -9.55 -2.07
C ARG A 100 -28.72 -8.95 -3.42
N PRO A 101 -29.64 -9.61 -4.15
CA PRO A 101 -30.10 -9.11 -5.45
C PRO A 101 -30.67 -7.69 -5.30
N MET A 102 -30.42 -6.83 -6.29
CA MET A 102 -30.98 -5.47 -6.32
C MET A 102 -32.48 -5.53 -6.10
N ARG A 103 -32.94 -4.90 -5.01
CA ARG A 103 -34.36 -4.73 -4.73
C ARG A 103 -34.94 -3.86 -5.85
N ARG A 104 -35.69 -4.47 -6.78
CA ARG A 104 -36.48 -3.71 -7.77
C ARG A 104 -37.48 -2.87 -6.98
N VAL A 105 -37.27 -1.55 -7.01
CA VAL A 105 -38.28 -0.59 -6.55
C VAL A 105 -39.34 -0.55 -7.65
N LYS A 106 -40.60 -0.75 -7.26
CA LYS A 106 -41.76 -0.71 -8.15
C LYS A 106 -42.30 0.71 -8.21
#